data_AF-A0A396LCL2-F1
#
_entry.id   AF-A0A396LCL2-F1
#
_cell.length_a   1.000
_cell.length_b   1.000
_cell.length_c   1.000
_cell.angle_alpha   90.00
_cell.angle_beta   90.00
_cell.angle_gamma   90.00
#
_symmetry.space_group_name_H-M   'P 1'
#
loop_
_entity.id
_entity.type
_entity.pdbx_description
1 polymer ?
#
loop_
_entity_poly.entity_id
_entity_poly.type
_entity_poly.pdbx_seq_one_letter_code
_entity_poly.pdbx_strand_id
1 'polypeptide(L)'
;MNLLQKYLFVALDNFRSIKHNESSKMVINNRLEAWLAFMCMDDPDDILRIIESCPDFKEMYEQIYDICRNLDGVMRMFSKELQELDRNSVELMVDEMQKDLDKTREKLVETRKKMETKDQQLVETRKKMETKDQQLTEKDKEIELLKKELENMKKLYEENK
;
A
#
# COMPACT_ATOMS: atom_id res chain seq x y z
N MET A 1 0.38 -3.77 -14.25
CA MET A 1 0.60 -5.19 -14.62
C MET A 1 1.50 -5.25 -15.85
N ASN A 2 2.81 -5.40 -15.67
CA ASN A 2 3.73 -5.68 -16.79
C ASN A 2 3.97 -7.19 -16.83
N LEU A 3 3.17 -7.89 -17.63
CA LEU A 3 3.33 -9.33 -17.83
C LEU A 3 4.44 -9.54 -18.88
N LEU A 4 5.52 -10.25 -18.50
CA LEU A 4 6.76 -10.42 -19.28
C LEU A 4 6.64 -11.34 -20.52
N GLN A 5 5.43 -11.69 -20.97
CA GLN A 5 5.19 -12.63 -22.07
C GLN A 5 4.50 -11.92 -23.25
N LYS A 6 4.83 -12.32 -24.48
CA LYS A 6 4.11 -11.87 -25.68
C LYS A 6 2.74 -12.56 -25.70
N TYR A 7 1.66 -11.81 -25.48
CA TYR A 7 0.29 -12.34 -25.54
C TYR A 7 -0.34 -12.05 -26.90
N LEU A 8 -1.15 -12.98 -27.38
CA LEU A 8 -2.04 -12.81 -28.53
C LEU A 8 -3.47 -12.98 -28.03
N PHE A 9 -4.32 -11.99 -28.27
CA PHE A 9 -5.75 -12.07 -27.99
C PHE A 9 -6.47 -12.53 -29.24
N VAL A 10 -7.28 -13.59 -29.12
CA VAL A 10 -8.10 -14.12 -30.21
C VAL A 10 -9.56 -14.04 -29.80
N ALA A 11 -10.36 -13.34 -30.61
CA ALA A 11 -11.79 -13.19 -30.43
C ALA A 11 -12.52 -14.44 -30.97
N LEU A 12 -12.77 -15.38 -30.06
CA LEU A 12 -13.40 -16.68 -30.33
C LEU A 12 -14.89 -16.56 -30.72
N ASP A 13 -15.58 -15.56 -30.18
CA ASP A 13 -16.94 -15.15 -30.50
C ASP A 13 -17.12 -14.76 -31.98
N ASN A 14 -16.16 -14.02 -32.52
CA ASN A 14 -16.15 -13.64 -33.94
C ASN A 14 -15.99 -14.88 -34.84
N PHE A 15 -15.09 -15.79 -34.49
CA PHE A 15 -14.88 -17.04 -35.22
C PHE A 15 -16.15 -17.90 -35.22
N ARG A 16 -16.76 -18.08 -34.04
CA ARG A 16 -18.02 -18.82 -33.86
C ARG A 16 -19.14 -18.20 -34.70
N SER A 17 -19.28 -16.88 -34.65
CA SER A 17 -20.30 -16.16 -35.42
C SER A 17 -20.12 -16.37 -36.93
N ILE A 18 -18.89 -16.26 -37.45
CA ILE A 18 -18.59 -16.46 -38.88
C ILE A 18 -18.94 -17.89 -39.34
N LYS A 19 -18.62 -18.90 -38.53
CA LYS A 19 -18.90 -20.31 -38.88
C LYS A 19 -20.38 -20.67 -38.78
N HIS A 20 -21.19 -19.93 -38.01
CA HIS A 20 -22.65 -20.12 -37.92
C HIS A 20 -23.49 -19.21 -38.83
N ASN A 21 -22.94 -18.10 -39.37
CA ASN A 21 -23.74 -17.09 -40.08
C ASN A 21 -24.12 -17.49 -41.52
N GLU A 22 -23.49 -18.51 -42.08
CA GLU A 22 -23.91 -19.09 -43.35
C GLU A 22 -24.47 -20.47 -43.08
N SER A 23 -25.52 -20.86 -43.78
CA SER A 23 -26.12 -22.21 -43.84
C SER A 23 -25.16 -23.33 -44.29
N SER A 24 -23.86 -23.06 -44.25
CA SER A 24 -22.74 -23.94 -44.54
C SER A 24 -22.39 -24.73 -43.28
N LYS A 25 -22.55 -26.05 -43.37
CA LYS A 25 -21.94 -27.02 -42.45
C LYS A 25 -20.53 -26.56 -42.04
N MET A 26 -20.20 -26.57 -40.75
CA MET A 26 -18.86 -26.24 -40.27
C MET A 26 -17.82 -27.09 -41.02
N VAL A 27 -16.97 -26.43 -41.82
CA VAL A 27 -15.83 -27.05 -42.50
C VAL A 27 -14.56 -26.58 -41.81
N ILE A 28 -13.71 -27.54 -41.44
CA ILE A 28 -12.42 -27.31 -40.80
C ILE A 28 -11.37 -27.45 -41.90
N ASN A 29 -10.81 -26.32 -42.35
CA ASN A 29 -9.89 -26.34 -43.49
C ASN A 29 -8.43 -26.57 -43.07
N ASN A 30 -8.09 -26.31 -41.81
CA ASN A 30 -6.72 -26.40 -41.32
C ASN A 30 -6.67 -26.68 -39.80
N ARG A 31 -5.47 -27.01 -39.32
CA ARG A 31 -5.19 -27.33 -37.90
C ARG A 31 -5.56 -26.19 -36.95
N LEU A 32 -5.34 -24.93 -37.35
CA LEU A 32 -5.65 -23.76 -36.53
C LEU A 32 -7.16 -23.59 -36.36
N GLU A 33 -7.92 -23.74 -37.44
CA GLU A 33 -9.39 -23.75 -37.41
C GLU A 33 -9.91 -24.92 -36.58
N ALA A 34 -9.24 -26.07 -36.57
CA ALA A 34 -9.60 -27.19 -35.70
C ALA A 34 -9.43 -26.83 -34.21
N TRP A 35 -8.32 -26.18 -33.85
CA TRP A 35 -8.09 -25.67 -32.49
C TRP A 35 -9.06 -24.56 -32.08
N LEU A 36 -9.36 -23.63 -32.98
CA LEU A 36 -10.35 -22.59 -32.73
C LEU A 36 -11.75 -23.19 -32.59
N ALA A 37 -12.12 -24.17 -33.43
CA ALA A 37 -13.39 -24.87 -33.30
C ALA A 37 -13.47 -25.66 -31.98
N PHE A 38 -12.39 -26.35 -31.60
CA PHE A 38 -12.29 -27.05 -30.32
C PHE A 38 -12.52 -26.16 -29.09
N MET A 39 -12.03 -24.91 -29.14
CA MET A 39 -12.19 -23.96 -28.03
C MET A 39 -13.54 -23.22 -28.03
N CYS A 40 -14.31 -23.29 -29.12
CA CYS A 40 -15.50 -22.45 -29.34
C CYS A 40 -16.81 -23.20 -29.53
N MET A 41 -16.76 -24.47 -29.95
CA MET A 41 -17.93 -25.22 -30.39
C MET A 41 -18.27 -26.29 -29.35
N ASP A 42 -19.47 -26.17 -28.77
CA ASP A 42 -19.94 -27.07 -27.72
C ASP A 42 -21.07 -28.00 -28.20
N ASP A 43 -21.56 -27.81 -29.43
CA ASP A 43 -22.66 -28.60 -30.00
C ASP A 43 -22.18 -30.02 -30.35
N PRO A 44 -22.91 -31.08 -29.97
CA PRO A 44 -22.48 -32.48 -30.18
C PRO A 44 -22.17 -32.81 -31.64
N ASP A 45 -22.97 -32.29 -32.58
CA ASP A 45 -22.78 -32.51 -34.01
C ASP A 45 -21.49 -31.86 -34.54
N ASP A 46 -21.09 -30.73 -33.97
CA ASP A 46 -19.86 -30.03 -34.34
C ASP A 46 -18.64 -30.70 -33.70
N ILE A 47 -18.75 -31.17 -32.45
CA ILE A 47 -17.72 -31.97 -31.79
C ILE A 47 -17.43 -33.24 -32.60
N LEU A 48 -18.47 -33.95 -33.04
CA LEU A 48 -18.31 -35.13 -33.89
C LEU A 48 -17.56 -34.81 -35.19
N ARG A 49 -17.90 -33.70 -35.85
CA ARG A 49 -17.20 -33.25 -37.08
C ARG A 49 -15.74 -32.87 -36.84
N ILE A 50 -15.44 -32.28 -35.68
CA ILE A 50 -14.06 -31.97 -35.28
C ILE A 50 -13.28 -33.27 -35.08
N ILE A 51 -13.86 -34.25 -34.40
CA ILE A 51 -13.23 -35.56 -34.17
C ILE A 51 -13.05 -36.33 -35.49
N GLU A 52 -14.04 -36.28 -36.39
CA GLU A 52 -13.94 -36.89 -37.73
C GLU A 52 -12.82 -36.27 -38.56
N SER A 53 -12.67 -34.95 -38.50
CA SER A 53 -11.63 -34.21 -39.24
C SER A 53 -10.25 -34.34 -38.59
N CYS A 54 -10.19 -34.44 -37.27
CA CYS A 54 -8.98 -34.45 -36.46
C CYS A 54 -9.18 -35.41 -35.25
N PRO A 55 -8.87 -36.71 -35.41
CA PRO A 55 -9.13 -37.73 -34.39
C PRO A 55 -8.37 -37.54 -33.07
N ASP A 56 -7.29 -36.77 -33.07
CA ASP A 56 -6.47 -36.48 -31.90
C ASP A 56 -7.19 -35.62 -30.85
N PHE A 57 -8.24 -34.89 -31.23
CA PHE A 57 -9.09 -34.17 -30.29
C PHE A 57 -10.03 -35.08 -29.49
N LYS A 58 -10.24 -36.33 -29.90
CA LYS A 58 -11.15 -37.24 -29.20
C LYS A 58 -10.75 -37.42 -27.74
N GLU A 59 -9.48 -37.70 -27.49
CA GLU A 59 -8.95 -37.89 -26.13
C GLU A 59 -9.07 -36.60 -25.30
N MET A 60 -8.84 -35.44 -25.93
CA MET A 60 -8.99 -34.14 -25.26
C MET A 60 -10.45 -33.85 -24.88
N TYR A 61 -11.40 -34.14 -25.77
CA TYR A 61 -12.83 -34.01 -25.47
C TYR A 61 -13.29 -34.98 -24.37
N GLU A 62 -12.77 -36.20 -24.35
CA GLU A 62 -13.06 -37.18 -23.31
C GLU A 62 -12.55 -36.70 -21.94
N GLN A 63 -11.32 -36.17 -21.89
CA GLN A 63 -10.76 -35.57 -20.67
C GLN A 63 -11.59 -34.36 -20.21
N ILE A 64 -11.95 -33.45 -21.12
CA ILE A 64 -12.81 -32.31 -20.78
C ILE A 64 -14.17 -32.78 -20.28
N TYR A 65 -14.76 -33.79 -20.91
CA TYR A 65 -16.04 -34.36 -20.49
C TYR A 65 -15.97 -34.94 -19.07
N ASP A 66 -14.90 -35.65 -18.74
CA ASP A 66 -14.66 -36.17 -17.39
C ASP A 66 -14.47 -35.05 -16.35
N ILE A 67 -13.75 -33.99 -16.72
CA ILE A 67 -13.58 -32.78 -15.90
C ILE A 67 -14.94 -32.10 -15.66
N CYS A 68 -15.76 -31.94 -16.72
CA CYS A 68 -17.10 -31.40 -16.64
C CYS A 68 -18.02 -32.29 -15.79
N ARG A 69 -17.84 -33.61 -15.80
CA ARG A 69 -18.58 -34.53 -14.91
C ARG A 69 -18.19 -34.37 -13.45
N ASN A 70 -16.95 -34.00 -13.17
CA ASN A 70 -16.43 -33.71 -11.84
C ASN A 70 -16.42 -32.21 -11.53
N LEU A 71 -17.50 -31.53 -11.89
CA LEU A 71 -17.71 -30.09 -11.71
C LEU A 71 -17.54 -29.66 -10.25
N ASP A 72 -17.99 -30.50 -9.29
CA ASP A 72 -17.78 -30.27 -7.86
C ASP A 72 -16.30 -30.29 -7.45
N GLY A 73 -15.48 -31.16 -8.04
CA GLY A 73 -14.05 -31.23 -7.79
C GLY A 73 -13.31 -30.00 -8.31
N VAL A 74 -13.66 -29.58 -9.53
CA VAL A 74 -13.11 -28.38 -10.18
C VAL A 74 -13.51 -27.11 -9.41
N MET A 75 -14.79 -27.00 -9.04
CA MET A 75 -15.30 -25.88 -8.25
C MET A 75 -14.66 -25.82 -6.85
N ARG A 76 -14.37 -26.96 -6.23
CA ARG A 76 -13.62 -27.03 -4.97
C ARG A 76 -12.17 -26.60 -5.10
N MET A 77 -11.50 -26.91 -6.21
CA MET A 77 -10.14 -26.41 -6.48
C MET A 77 -10.18 -24.89 -6.58
N PHE A 78 -10.95 -24.33 -7.51
CA PHE A 78 -11.05 -22.86 -7.68
C PHE A 78 -11.41 -22.13 -6.38
N SER A 79 -12.28 -22.72 -5.55
CA SER A 79 -12.64 -22.17 -4.24
C SER A 79 -11.46 -22.14 -3.27
N LYS A 80 -10.59 -23.16 -3.28
CA LYS A 80 -9.37 -23.20 -2.46
C LYS A 80 -8.34 -22.19 -2.94
N GLU A 81 -8.07 -22.11 -4.25
CA GLU A 81 -7.13 -21.11 -4.76
C GLU A 81 -7.61 -19.68 -4.47
N LEU A 82 -8.92 -19.43 -4.58
CA LEU A 82 -9.52 -18.14 -4.20
C LEU A 82 -9.40 -17.87 -2.70
N GLN A 83 -9.60 -18.88 -1.85
CA GLN A 83 -9.43 -18.79 -0.41
C GLN A 83 -7.97 -18.53 -0.01
N GLU A 84 -7.01 -19.17 -0.68
CA GLU A 84 -5.58 -18.93 -0.46
C GLU A 84 -5.16 -17.52 -0.90
N LEU A 85 -5.69 -17.02 -2.02
CA LEU A 85 -5.48 -15.63 -2.45
C LEU A 85 -6.04 -14.62 -1.43
N ASP A 86 -7.23 -14.88 -0.89
CA ASP A 86 -7.85 -14.03 0.13
C ASP A 86 -7.01 -14.02 1.41
N ARG A 87 -6.56 -15.21 1.86
CA ARG A 87 -5.68 -15.36 3.03
C ARG A 87 -4.37 -14.58 2.86
N ASN A 88 -3.71 -14.71 1.72
CA ASN A 88 -2.46 -14.00 1.43
C ASN A 88 -2.66 -12.48 1.37
N SER A 89 -3.81 -12.03 0.86
CA SER A 89 -4.17 -10.61 0.80
C SER A 89 -4.40 -10.02 2.19
N VAL A 90 -5.06 -10.76 3.07
CA VAL A 90 -5.27 -10.37 4.48
C VAL A 90 -3.94 -10.34 5.23
N GLU A 91 -3.09 -11.35 5.06
CA GLU A 91 -1.77 -11.41 5.71
C GLU A 91 -0.89 -10.22 5.29
N LEU A 92 -0.85 -9.92 3.98
CA LEU A 92 -0.15 -8.75 3.46
C LEU A 92 -0.67 -7.44 4.06
N MET A 93 -1.99 -7.29 4.17
CA MET A 93 -2.61 -6.10 4.75
C MET A 93 -2.24 -5.93 6.22
N VAL A 94 -2.23 -7.02 6.99
CA VAL A 94 -1.80 -7.01 8.41
C VAL A 94 -0.34 -6.60 8.53
N ASP A 95 0.54 -7.14 7.69
CA ASP A 95 1.96 -6.80 7.69
C ASP A 95 2.22 -5.32 7.35
N GLU A 96 1.48 -4.78 6.37
CA GLU A 96 1.56 -3.37 6.01
C GLU A 96 1.07 -2.46 7.14
N MET A 97 -0.07 -2.79 7.75
CA MET A 97 -0.59 -2.06 8.91
C MET A 97 0.38 -2.10 10.09
N GLN A 98 1.01 -3.26 10.35
CA GLN A 98 1.99 -3.40 11.42
C GLN A 98 3.22 -2.52 11.17
N LYS A 99 3.75 -2.50 9.93
CA LYS A 99 4.85 -1.61 9.54
C LYS A 99 4.51 -0.13 9.74
N ASP A 100 3.29 0.29 9.42
CA ASP A 100 2.88 1.68 9.58
C ASP A 100 2.67 2.07 11.06
N LEU A 101 2.18 1.14 11.88
CA LEU A 101 2.13 1.32 13.34
C LEU A 101 3.55 1.48 13.92
N ASP A 102 4.51 0.67 13.48
CA ASP A 102 5.88 0.73 13.97
C ASP A 102 6.56 2.05 13.59
N LYS A 103 6.42 2.50 12.33
CA LYS A 103 6.89 3.84 11.91
C LYS A 103 6.25 4.96 12.74
N THR A 104 4.97 4.84 13.06
CA THR A 104 4.25 5.84 13.86
C THR A 104 4.77 5.86 15.30
N ARG A 105 5.05 4.70 15.88
CA ARG A 105 5.68 4.57 17.21
C ARG A 105 7.07 5.18 17.23
N GLU A 106 7.90 4.92 16.22
CA GLU A 106 9.24 5.52 16.11
C GLU A 106 9.18 7.05 16.08
N LYS A 107 8.30 7.63 15.25
CA LYS A 107 8.08 9.09 15.18
C LYS A 107 7.60 9.66 16.51
N LEU A 108 6.73 8.96 17.23
CA LEU A 108 6.27 9.36 18.56
C LEU A 108 7.42 9.39 19.56
N VAL A 109 8.27 8.36 19.57
CA VAL A 109 9.46 8.30 20.44
C VAL A 109 10.41 9.45 20.13
N GLU A 110 10.68 9.72 18.85
CA GLU A 110 11.55 10.83 18.44
C GLU A 110 10.98 12.18 18.87
N THR A 111 9.67 12.38 18.68
CA THR A 111 8.97 13.61 19.08
C THR A 111 9.01 13.80 20.60
N ARG A 112 8.83 12.72 21.37
CA ARG A 112 8.92 12.76 22.83
C ARG A 112 10.32 13.14 23.30
N LYS A 113 11.37 12.56 22.71
CA LYS A 113 12.76 12.95 23.00
C LYS A 113 13.02 14.42 22.69
N LYS A 114 12.52 14.93 21.56
CA LYS A 114 12.63 16.37 21.20
C LYS A 114 11.88 17.28 22.17
N MET A 115 10.77 16.82 22.73
CA MET A 115 10.02 17.56 23.75
C MET A 115 10.79 17.59 25.07
N GLU A 116 11.31 16.44 25.52
CA GLU A 116 12.13 16.35 26.74
C GLU A 116 13.38 17.23 26.65
N THR A 117 14.07 17.29 25.51
CA THR A 117 15.23 18.18 25.34
C THR A 117 14.85 19.66 25.37
N LYS A 118 13.72 20.03 24.76
CA LYS A 118 13.20 21.41 24.84
C LYS A 118 12.81 21.80 26.27
N ASP A 119 12.17 20.89 27.01
CA ASP A 119 11.82 21.14 28.41
C ASP A 119 13.07 21.35 29.27
N GLN A 120 14.13 20.54 29.07
CA GLN A 120 15.41 20.76 29.75
C GLN A 120 16.03 22.12 29.43
N GLN A 121 16.01 22.53 28.16
CA GLN A 121 16.50 23.85 27.74
C GLN A 121 15.68 24.99 28.34
N LEU A 122 14.36 24.84 28.45
CA LEU A 122 13.48 25.82 29.09
C LEU A 122 13.80 25.96 30.58
N VAL A 123 13.99 24.84 31.29
CA VAL A 123 14.39 24.86 32.71
C VAL A 123 15.74 25.56 32.89
N GLU A 124 16.72 25.26 32.04
CA GLU A 124 18.02 25.91 32.11
C GLU A 124 17.96 27.42 31.83
N THR A 125 17.16 27.81 30.84
CA THR A 125 16.93 29.23 30.50
C THR A 125 16.24 29.97 31.63
N ARG A 126 15.25 29.34 32.28
CA ARG A 126 14.53 29.91 33.43
C ARG A 126 15.47 30.13 34.61
N LYS A 127 16.35 29.17 34.92
CA LYS A 127 17.39 29.34 35.94
C LYS A 127 18.32 30.51 35.63
N LYS A 128 18.79 30.62 34.38
CA LYS A 128 19.64 31.75 33.96
C LYS A 128 18.92 33.09 34.11
N MET A 129 17.63 33.16 33.79
CA MET A 129 16.81 34.36 33.97
C MET A 129 16.69 34.73 35.46
N GLU A 130 16.35 33.77 36.32
CA GLU A 130 16.27 33.98 37.78
C GLU A 130 17.60 34.49 38.36
N THR A 131 18.74 33.96 37.92
CA THR A 131 20.05 34.46 38.38
C THR A 131 20.34 35.88 37.91
N LYS A 132 19.92 36.25 36.71
CA LYS A 132 20.09 37.63 36.19
C LYS A 132 19.19 38.61 36.92
N ASP A 133 17.96 38.22 37.23
CA ASP A 133 17.03 39.04 37.99
C ASP A 133 17.58 39.30 39.41
N GLN A 134 18.15 38.29 40.07
CA GLN A 134 18.82 38.47 41.36
C GLN A 134 19.97 39.49 41.26
N GLN A 135 20.85 39.35 40.26
CA GLN A 135 21.96 40.30 40.04
C GLN A 135 21.48 41.73 39.75
N LEU A 136 20.38 41.89 39.01
CA LEU A 136 19.75 43.19 38.78
C LEU A 136 19.26 43.80 40.09
N THR A 137 18.56 43.03 40.92
CA THR A 137 18.08 43.54 42.22
C THR A 137 19.20 43.93 43.17
N GLU A 138 20.35 43.24 43.15
CA GLU A 138 21.53 43.63 43.92
C GLU A 138 22.11 44.94 43.42
N LYS A 139 22.27 45.09 42.10
CA LYS A 139 22.75 46.35 41.50
C LYS A 139 21.82 47.52 41.76
N ASP A 140 20.51 47.32 41.72
CA ASP A 140 19.54 48.37 42.03
C ASP A 140 19.68 48.86 43.48
N LYS A 141 19.91 47.95 44.43
CA LYS A 141 20.19 48.30 45.84
C LYS A 141 21.50 49.08 46.00
N GLU A 142 22.57 48.66 45.31
CA GLU A 142 23.85 49.40 45.31
C GLU A 142 23.70 50.81 44.74
N ILE A 143 22.98 50.96 43.62
CA ILE A 143 22.69 52.26 43.03
C ILE A 143 21.90 53.15 44.00
N GLU A 144 20.94 52.59 44.73
CA GLU A 144 20.15 53.34 45.70
C GLU A 144 20.97 53.80 46.91
N LEU A 145 21.89 52.96 47.40
CA LEU A 145 22.87 53.33 48.42
C LEU A 145 23.78 54.46 47.95
N LEU A 146 24.39 54.31 46.78
CA LEU A 146 25.27 55.33 46.20
C LEU A 146 24.55 56.67 45.97
N LYS A 147 23.28 56.64 45.54
CA LYS A 147 22.44 57.85 45.42
C LYS A 147 22.25 58.55 46.77
N LYS A 148 21.98 57.80 47.84
CA LYS A 148 21.86 58.38 49.20
C LYS A 148 23.18 58.99 49.67
N GLU A 149 24.30 58.33 49.44
CA GLU A 149 25.63 58.86 49.79
C GLU A 149 25.93 60.16 49.02
N LEU A 150 25.67 60.19 47.72
CA LEU A 150 25.80 61.39 46.89
C LEU A 150 24.95 62.55 47.39
N GLU A 151 23.71 62.28 47.78
CA GLU A 151 22.80 63.29 48.33
C GLU A 151 23.30 63.84 49.67
N ASN A 152 23.78 62.96 50.56
CA ASN A 152 24.37 63.38 51.83
C ASN A 152 25.63 64.23 51.63
N MET A 153 26.50 63.85 50.70
CA MET A 153 27.71 64.62 50.35
C MET A 153 27.36 66.00 49.78
N LYS A 154 26.31 66.11 48.95
CA LYS A 154 25.84 67.40 48.44
C LYS A 154 25.36 68.32 49.56
N LYS A 155 24.57 67.81 50.51
CA LYS A 155 24.12 68.59 51.67
C LYS A 155 25.29 69.10 52.52
N LEU A 156 26.26 68.25 52.81
CA LEU A 156 27.50 68.63 53.52
C LEU A 156 28.29 69.71 52.79
N TYR A 157 28.33 69.67 51.45
CA TYR A 157 29.02 70.68 50.65
C TYR A 157 28.27 72.03 50.65
N GLU A 158 26.93 71.99 50.63
CA GLU A 158 26.09 73.19 50.74
C GLU A 158 26.14 73.82 52.13
N GLU A 159 26.27 73.03 53.20
CA GLU A 159 26.41 73.52 54.58
C GLU A 159 27.78 74.14 54.91
N ASN A 160 28.83 73.78 54.16
CA ASN A 160 30.20 74.27 54.35
C ASN A 160 30.56 75.46 53.44
N LYS A 161 29.58 76.06 52.76
CA LYS A 161 29.75 77.19 51.84
C LYS A 161 29.12 78.46 52.40
#